data_AF-A0A258BGB6-F1
#
_entry.id   AF-A0A258BGB6-F1
#
_cell.length_a   1.000
_cell.length_b   1.000
_cell.length_c   1.000
_cell.angle_alpha   90.00
_cell.angle_beta   90.00
_cell.angle_gamma   90.00
#
_symmetry.space_group_name_H-M   'P 1'
#
loop_
_entity.id
_entity.type
_entity.pdbx_description
1 polymer ?
#
loop_
_entity_poly.entity_id
_entity_poly.type
_entity_poly.pdbx_seq_one_letter_code
_entity_poly.pdbx_strand_id
1 'polypeptide(L)' 'MVKPPTGGNLSGRNKGHTAVKTAKQRTESSAKWLERQLNDPYVARAKAEGWRSRAAFKLIE' A
#
# COMPACT_ATOMS: atom_id res chain seq x y z
N MET A 1 -2.20 16.46 -4.51
CA MET A 1 -3.12 15.41 -5.02
C MET A 1 -2.52 14.74 -6.24
N VAL A 2 -2.58 13.42 -6.35
CA VAL A 2 -2.33 12.74 -7.65
C VAL A 2 -3.68 12.48 -8.31
N LYS A 3 -3.69 12.59 -9.64
CA LYS A 3 -4.86 12.32 -10.46
C LYS A 3 -5.42 10.95 -10.07
N PRO A 4 -6.66 10.85 -9.55
CA PRO A 4 -7.25 9.56 -9.26
C PRO A 4 -7.21 8.73 -10.54
N PRO A 5 -6.90 7.41 -10.46
CA PRO A 5 -6.74 6.58 -11.65
C PRO A 5 -8.01 6.69 -12.50
N THR A 6 -7.91 7.39 -13.62
CA THR A 6 -9.03 7.62 -14.55
C THR A 6 -8.99 6.47 -15.54
N GLY A 7 -9.93 5.53 -15.42
CA GLY A 7 -10.02 4.36 -16.29
C GLY A 7 -9.33 3.12 -15.73
N GLY A 8 -10.08 2.30 -15.01
CA GLY A 8 -9.62 1.01 -14.54
C GLY A 8 -10.51 0.46 -13.44
N ASN A 9 -11.14 -0.67 -13.70
CA ASN A 9 -12.05 -1.38 -12.81
C ASN A 9 -11.28 -1.70 -11.51
N LEU A 10 -11.54 -0.94 -10.44
CA LEU A 10 -10.91 -1.17 -9.12
C LEU A 10 -11.28 -2.55 -8.53
N SER A 11 -12.22 -3.27 -9.14
CA SER A 11 -12.63 -4.63 -8.78
C SER A 11 -11.55 -5.69 -9.03
N GLY A 12 -10.65 -5.48 -10.00
CA GLY A 12 -9.61 -6.46 -10.34
C GLY A 12 -8.25 -6.23 -9.68
N ARG A 13 -8.01 -5.02 -9.15
CA ARG A 13 -6.73 -4.67 -8.54
C ARG A 13 -6.79 -5.00 -7.06
N ASN A 14 -6.71 -6.30 -6.78
CA ASN A 14 -6.54 -6.94 -5.47
C ASN A 14 -6.52 -5.91 -4.31
N LYS A 15 -7.69 -5.59 -3.75
CA LYS A 15 -7.82 -4.82 -2.49
C LYS A 15 -7.40 -5.70 -1.31
N GLY A 16 -6.27 -6.36 -1.46
CA GLY A 16 -5.82 -7.43 -0.60
C GLY A 16 -4.40 -7.15 -0.12
N HIS A 17 -3.98 -8.04 0.75
CA HIS A 17 -2.65 -8.09 1.29
C HIS A 17 -1.60 -8.19 0.16
N THR A 18 -0.75 -7.18 0.04
CA THR A 18 0.38 -7.14 -0.91
C THR A 18 1.47 -8.08 -0.42
N ALA A 19 1.65 -9.19 -1.12
CA ALA A 19 2.71 -10.15 -0.82
C ALA A 19 4.10 -9.61 -1.20
N VAL A 20 5.10 -9.95 -0.39
CA VAL A 20 6.51 -9.64 -0.68
C VAL A 20 7.00 -10.61 -1.77
N LYS A 21 7.14 -10.13 -3.01
CA LYS A 21 7.56 -10.96 -4.16
C LYS A 21 8.89 -11.68 -3.97
N THR A 22 9.78 -11.12 -3.14
CA THR A 22 11.12 -11.64 -2.85
C THR A 22 11.21 -12.33 -1.49
N ALA A 23 10.09 -12.71 -0.88
CA ALA A 23 10.06 -13.40 0.42
C ALA A 23 10.95 -14.65 0.45
N LYS A 24 11.00 -15.41 -0.66
CA LYS A 24 11.79 -16.65 -0.79
C LYS A 24 13.31 -16.45 -0.62
N GLN A 25 13.82 -15.24 -0.84
CA GLN A 25 15.25 -14.91 -0.77
C GLN A 25 15.61 -14.16 0.52
N ARG A 26 14.68 -14.05 1.48
CA ARG A 26 14.88 -13.29 2.72
C ARG A 26 14.59 -14.17 3.94
N THR A 27 15.14 -13.77 5.08
CA THR A 27 14.80 -14.38 6.37
C THR A 27 13.33 -14.13 6.69
N GLU A 28 12.71 -15.01 7.48
CA GLU A 28 11.30 -14.88 7.88
C GLU A 28 11.01 -13.54 8.58
N SER A 29 11.94 -13.09 9.42
CA SER A 29 11.84 -11.81 10.13
C SER A 29 11.86 -10.62 9.15
N SER A 30 12.72 -10.66 8.13
CA SER A 30 12.79 -9.63 7.09
C SER A 30 11.57 -9.63 6.18
N ALA A 31 11.09 -10.82 5.78
CA ALA A 31 9.88 -10.97 4.99
C ALA A 31 8.66 -10.41 5.74
N LYS A 32 8.45 -10.79 7.01
CA LYS A 32 7.36 -10.26 7.87
C LYS A 32 7.46 -8.76 8.09
N TRP A 33 8.66 -8.21 8.22
CA TRP A 33 8.83 -6.76 8.35
C TRP A 33 8.41 -6.02 7.07
N LEU A 34 8.84 -6.49 5.90
CA LEU A 34 8.44 -5.90 4.61
C LEU A 34 6.95 -6.03 4.34
N GLU A 35 6.39 -7.17 4.69
CA GLU A 35 4.97 -7.47 4.57
C GLU A 35 4.13 -6.43 5.35
N ARG A 36 4.53 -6.11 6.57
CA ARG A 36 3.89 -5.04 7.36
C ARG A 36 3.99 -3.67 6.69
N GLN A 37 5.17 -3.32 6.15
CA GLN A 37 5.38 -2.02 5.49
C GLN A 37 4.53 -1.88 4.22
N LEU A 38 4.41 -2.94 3.43
CA LEU A 38 3.61 -2.94 2.20
C LEU A 38 2.10 -2.89 2.48
N ASN A 39 1.68 -3.42 3.64
CA ASN A 39 0.28 -3.54 4.04
C ASN A 39 -0.15 -2.51 5.10
N ASP A 40 0.62 -1.44 5.25
CA ASP A 40 0.26 -0.36 6.17
C ASP A 40 -1.11 0.27 5.80
N PRO A 41 -2.05 0.39 6.76
CA PRO A 41 -3.43 0.80 6.48
C PRO A 41 -3.56 2.26 6.00
N TYR A 42 -2.60 3.12 6.33
CA TYR A 42 -2.63 4.52 5.89
C TYR A 42 -2.22 4.65 4.42
N VAL A 43 -1.39 3.73 3.91
CA VAL A 43 -1.07 3.68 2.47
C VAL A 43 -2.30 3.32 1.66
N ALA A 44 -3.14 2.41 2.16
CA ALA A 44 -4.41 2.05 1.52
C ALA A 44 -5.40 3.23 1.51
N ARG A 45 -5.59 3.88 2.66
CA ARG A 45 -6.44 5.09 2.76
C ARG A 45 -5.94 6.23 1.86
N ALA A 46 -4.63 6.45 1.80
CA ALA A 46 -4.04 7.53 1.00
C ALA A 46 -4.35 7.33 -0.47
N LYS A 47 -4.19 6.10 -0.97
CA LYS A 47 -4.53 5.75 -2.35
C LYS A 47 -6.02 5.89 -2.64
N ALA A 48 -6.89 5.52 -1.69
CA ALA A 48 -8.34 5.65 -1.85
C ALA A 48 -8.78 7.12 -1.96
N GLU A 49 -8.15 8.01 -1.20
CA GLU A 49 -8.44 9.45 -1.18
C GLU A 49 -7.63 10.26 -2.22
N GLY A 50 -6.76 9.63 -3.02
CA GLY A 50 -5.98 10.31 -4.06
C GLY A 50 -4.71 11.02 -3.55
N TRP A 51 -4.28 10.70 -2.33
CA TRP A 51 -3.01 11.14 -1.76
C TRP A 51 -1.85 10.25 -2.22
N ARG A 52 -0.68 10.86 -2.47
CA ARG A 52 0.53 10.15 -2.93
C ARG A 52 1.24 9.36 -1.83
N SER A 53 1.10 9.83 -0.59
CA SER A 53 1.93 9.41 0.54
C SER A 53 1.09 9.31 1.80
N ARG A 54 1.38 8.31 2.65
CA ARG A 54 0.77 8.18 3.99
C ARG A 54 1.01 9.39 4.89
N ALA A 55 2.08 10.16 4.62
CA ALA A 55 2.40 11.38 5.34
C ALA A 55 1.30 12.44 5.24
N ALA A 56 0.41 12.36 4.24
CA ALA A 56 -0.76 13.23 4.17
C ALA A 56 -1.63 13.10 5.43
N PHE A 57 -1.87 11.88 5.94
CA PHE A 57 -2.63 11.70 7.18
C PHE A 57 -1.87 12.20 8.40
N LYS A 58 -0.55 12.02 8.42
CA LYS A 58 0.29 12.48 9.53
C LYS A 58 0.40 14.01 9.62
N LEU A 59 0.22 14.71 8.49
CA LEU A 59 0.20 16.17 8.46
C LEU A 59 -1.19 16.75 8.79
N ILE A 60 -2.21 15.88 8.80
CA ILE A 60 -3.59 16.22 9.14
C ILE A 60 -3.89 15.89 10.61
N GLU A 61 -3.14 14.96 11.21
CA GLU A 61 -2.98 14.83 12.67
C GLU A 61 -2.25 16.05 13.25
#